data_AF-A0A6J1RBF6-F1
#
_entry.id   AF-A0A6J1RBF6-F1
#
_cell.length_a   1.000
_cell.length_b   1.000
_cell.length_c   1.000
_cell.angle_alpha   90.00
_cell.angle_beta   90.00
_cell.angle_gamma   90.00
#
_symmetry.space_group_name_H-M   'P 1'
#
loop_
_entity.id
_entity.type
_entity.pdbx_description
1 polymer ?
#
loop_
_entity_poly.entity_id
_entity_poly.type
_entity_poly.pdbx_seq_one_letter_code
_entity_poly.pdbx_strand_id
1 'polypeptide(L)'
;MVHAVMLYCSLIWWKRVGESRTLRAKLLAAQRIIATRAARAYRTIAHVAATTLAGIPPAHLLAGSYAEVYEGVSLVRERLGVVIPSARRALKLQTRQTFLQRWKDWALQQEYGRRVVEAVHPVCKDLVEGGRRRRLASMPCRC
;
A
#
# COMPACT_ATOMS: atom_id res chain seq x y z
N MET A 1 25.83 -0.32 -5.96
CA MET A 1 26.84 -0.84 -6.90
C MET A 1 27.42 0.22 -7.84
N VAL A 2 26.67 1.22 -8.31
CA VAL A 2 27.16 2.28 -9.23
C VAL A 2 28.30 3.15 -8.66
N HIS A 3 28.30 3.43 -7.35
CA HIS A 3 29.33 4.28 -6.73
C HIS A 3 30.70 3.59 -6.63
N ALA A 4 30.77 2.27 -6.49
CA ALA A 4 32.03 1.56 -6.32
C ALA A 4 32.91 1.63 -7.58
N VAL A 5 32.31 1.46 -8.76
CA VAL A 5 33.02 1.56 -10.04
C VAL A 5 33.41 3.01 -10.36
N MET A 6 32.55 3.97 -10.05
CA MET A 6 32.85 5.40 -10.22
C MET A 6 34.05 5.83 -9.34
N LEU A 7 34.11 5.33 -8.10
CA LEU A 7 35.15 5.67 -7.14
C LEU A 7 36.50 5.02 -7.47
N TYR A 8 36.51 3.84 -8.12
CA TYR A 8 37.75 3.19 -8.54
C TYR A 8 38.57 4.07 -9.50
N CYS A 9 37.90 4.71 -10.47
CA CYS A 9 38.56 5.63 -11.39
C CYS A 9 38.68 7.06 -10.87
N SER A 10 38.29 7.33 -9.61
CA SER A 10 38.20 8.69 -9.05
C SER A 10 39.50 9.47 -9.17
N LEU A 11 40.64 8.82 -8.97
CA LEU A 11 41.96 9.43 -9.02
C LEU A 11 42.27 10.11 -10.37
N ILE A 12 41.68 9.63 -11.47
CA ILE A 12 41.94 10.12 -12.82
C ILE A 12 41.11 11.38 -13.12
N TRP A 13 39.85 11.43 -12.65
CA TRP A 13 38.92 12.50 -13.01
C TRP A 13 38.65 13.50 -11.89
N TRP A 14 39.01 13.22 -10.62
CA TRP A 14 38.62 14.08 -9.49
C TRP A 14 39.18 15.50 -9.59
N LYS A 15 40.44 15.67 -10.04
CA LYS A 15 41.05 17.00 -10.24
C LYS A 15 40.28 17.82 -11.28
N ARG A 16 40.01 17.21 -12.44
CA ARG A 16 39.26 17.86 -13.55
C ARG A 16 37.82 18.22 -13.15
N VAL A 17 37.18 17.41 -12.31
CA VAL A 17 35.83 17.68 -11.80
C VAL A 17 35.84 18.74 -10.69
N GLY A 18 36.90 18.80 -9.87
CA GLY A 18 37.08 19.85 -8.87
C GLY A 18 37.26 21.23 -9.49
N GLU A 19 37.97 21.31 -10.61
CA GLU A 19 38.27 22.55 -11.33
C GLU A 19 37.09 23.04 -12.20
N SER A 20 36.26 22.13 -12.73
CA SER A 20 35.13 22.48 -13.61
C SER A 20 33.78 22.37 -12.92
N ARG A 21 33.14 23.53 -12.66
CA ARG A 21 31.75 23.60 -12.15
C ARG A 21 30.76 22.83 -13.02
N THR A 22 30.94 22.84 -14.34
CA THR A 22 30.05 22.18 -15.30
C THR A 22 30.11 20.66 -15.20
N LEU A 23 31.31 20.08 -15.08
CA LEU A 23 31.47 18.62 -14.91
C LEU A 23 30.91 18.16 -13.56
N ARG A 24 31.15 18.93 -12.49
CA ARG A 24 30.58 18.68 -11.17
C ARG A 24 29.05 18.71 -11.19
N ALA A 25 28.45 19.68 -11.88
CA ALA A 25 27.00 19.79 -12.01
C ALA A 25 26.41 18.56 -12.75
N LYS A 26 27.06 18.07 -13.81
CA LYS A 26 26.62 16.87 -14.54
C LYS A 26 26.65 15.61 -13.66
N LEU A 27 27.70 15.42 -12.85
CA LEU A 27 27.79 14.30 -11.92
C LEU A 27 26.72 14.36 -10.83
N LEU A 28 26.50 15.54 -10.24
CA LEU A 28 25.43 15.74 -9.25
C LEU A 28 24.04 15.52 -9.86
N ALA A 29 23.82 15.93 -11.12
CA ALA A 29 22.55 15.67 -11.81
C ALA A 29 22.30 14.16 -11.98
N ALA A 30 23.32 13.39 -12.40
CA ALA A 30 23.22 11.95 -12.51
C ALA A 30 22.94 11.28 -11.15
N GLN A 31 23.65 11.69 -10.10
CA GLN A 31 23.40 11.22 -8.74
C GLN A 31 21.98 11.57 -8.26
N ARG A 32 21.51 12.78 -8.55
CA ARG A 32 20.17 13.25 -8.17
C ARG A 32 19.07 12.42 -8.82
N ILE A 33 19.23 12.00 -10.09
CA ILE A 33 18.27 11.11 -10.76
C ILE A 33 18.18 9.77 -10.03
N ILE A 34 19.32 9.14 -9.73
CA ILE A 34 19.38 7.85 -9.05
C ILE A 34 18.81 7.97 -7.63
N ALA A 35 19.22 9.00 -6.88
CA ALA A 35 18.75 9.25 -5.53
C ALA A 35 17.23 9.51 -5.48
N THR A 36 16.71 10.28 -6.44
CA THR A 36 15.26 10.54 -6.54
C THR A 36 14.48 9.27 -6.85
N ARG A 37 15.00 8.42 -7.74
CA ARG A 37 14.38 7.12 -8.04
C ARG A 37 14.39 6.20 -6.81
N ALA A 38 15.51 6.14 -6.09
CA ALA A 38 15.62 5.37 -4.86
C ALA A 38 14.64 5.88 -3.79
N ALA A 39 14.58 7.20 -3.56
CA ALA A 39 13.66 7.80 -2.61
C ALA A 39 12.19 7.54 -2.96
N ARG A 40 11.82 7.61 -4.25
CA ARG A 40 10.48 7.23 -4.73
C ARG A 40 10.18 5.76 -4.49
N ALA A 41 11.11 4.86 -4.82
CA ALA A 41 10.94 3.44 -4.58
C ALA A 41 10.76 3.12 -3.09
N TYR A 42 11.61 3.68 -2.23
CA TYR A 42 11.47 3.53 -0.78
C TYR A 42 10.15 4.08 -0.26
N ARG A 43 9.72 5.26 -0.72
CA ARG A 43 8.43 5.83 -0.32
C ARG A 43 7.25 4.93 -0.69
N THR A 44 7.25 4.36 -1.88
CA THR A 44 6.18 3.46 -2.33
C THR A 44 6.21 2.15 -1.54
N ILE A 45 7.36 1.50 -1.42
CA ILE A 45 7.51 0.24 -0.68
C ILE A 45 7.16 0.44 0.80
N ALA A 46 7.64 1.51 1.42
CA ALA A 46 7.35 1.82 2.81
C ALA A 46 5.86 2.13 3.03
N HIS A 47 5.21 2.82 2.09
CA HIS A 47 3.78 3.09 2.18
C HIS A 47 2.96 1.79 2.08
N VAL A 48 3.25 0.92 1.12
CA VAL A 48 2.60 -0.39 0.97
C VAL A 48 2.87 -1.26 2.20
N ALA A 49 4.09 -1.29 2.69
CA ALA A 49 4.45 -2.04 3.90
C ALA A 49 3.72 -1.50 5.15
N ALA A 50 3.72 -0.19 5.37
CA ALA A 50 3.10 0.43 6.53
C ALA A 50 1.57 0.27 6.54
N THR A 51 0.92 0.42 5.38
CA THR A 51 -0.53 0.20 5.24
C THR A 51 -0.89 -1.26 5.47
N THR A 52 -0.10 -2.19 4.94
CA THR A 52 -0.27 -3.63 5.18
C THR A 52 -0.06 -3.99 6.65
N LEU A 53 1.00 -3.46 7.30
CA LEU A 53 1.28 -3.66 8.73
C LEU A 53 0.19 -3.09 9.63
N ALA A 54 -0.34 -1.91 9.30
CA ALA A 54 -1.41 -1.28 10.06
C ALA A 54 -2.78 -1.95 9.82
N GLY A 55 -2.87 -2.88 8.86
CA GLY A 55 -4.14 -3.44 8.42
C GLY A 55 -5.07 -2.39 7.80
N ILE A 56 -4.50 -1.30 7.27
CA ILE A 56 -5.23 -0.21 6.63
C ILE A 56 -5.17 -0.42 5.12
N PRO A 57 -6.28 -0.78 4.46
CA PRO A 57 -6.29 -0.96 3.03
C PRO A 57 -6.16 0.37 2.26
N PRO A 58 -5.66 0.35 1.02
CA PRO A 58 -5.59 1.52 0.15
C PRO A 58 -6.96 2.19 -0.04
N ALA A 59 -6.99 3.52 -0.03
CA ALA A 59 -8.23 4.30 -0.13
C ALA A 59 -9.03 4.04 -1.43
N HIS A 60 -8.35 3.79 -2.55
CA HIS A 60 -9.02 3.49 -3.83
C HIS A 60 -9.76 2.15 -3.79
N LEU A 61 -9.21 1.13 -3.13
CA LEU A 61 -9.90 -0.16 -2.94
C LEU A 61 -11.10 -0.01 -2.00
N LEU A 62 -10.96 0.81 -0.94
CA LEU A 62 -12.08 1.13 -0.07
C LEU A 62 -13.21 1.83 -0.83
N ALA A 63 -12.89 2.84 -1.64
CA ALA A 63 -13.88 3.56 -2.45
C ALA A 63 -14.65 2.60 -3.38
N GLY A 64 -13.95 1.68 -4.05
CA GLY A 64 -14.60 0.64 -4.87
C GLY A 64 -15.55 -0.24 -4.05
N SER A 65 -15.14 -0.67 -2.86
CA SER A 65 -16.03 -1.47 -1.98
C SER A 65 -17.27 -0.70 -1.53
N TYR A 66 -17.17 0.62 -1.31
CA TYR A 66 -18.31 1.46 -0.98
C TYR A 66 -19.27 1.62 -2.16
N ALA A 67 -18.73 1.81 -3.37
CA ALA A 67 -19.52 1.88 -4.59
C ALA A 67 -20.31 0.58 -4.82
N GLU A 68 -19.70 -0.59 -4.64
CA GLU A 68 -20.38 -1.89 -4.79
C GLU A 68 -21.51 -2.09 -3.79
N VAL A 69 -21.32 -1.69 -2.53
CA VAL A 69 -22.40 -1.74 -1.53
C VAL A 69 -23.53 -0.78 -1.93
N TYR A 70 -23.18 0.42 -2.42
CA TYR A 70 -24.18 1.39 -2.84
C TYR A 70 -25.00 0.89 -4.03
N GLU A 71 -24.34 0.40 -5.08
CA GLU A 71 -24.99 -0.17 -6.27
C GLU A 71 -25.87 -1.38 -5.90
N GLY A 72 -25.36 -2.30 -5.07
CA GLY A 72 -26.15 -3.45 -4.64
C GLY A 72 -27.37 -3.06 -3.79
N VAL A 73 -27.27 -2.01 -2.95
CA VAL A 73 -28.42 -1.47 -2.21
C VAL A 73 -29.43 -0.83 -3.16
N SER A 74 -28.96 -0.07 -4.15
CA SER A 74 -29.81 0.57 -5.16
C SER A 74 -30.58 -0.46 -5.98
N LEU A 75 -29.94 -1.53 -6.43
CA LEU A 75 -30.59 -2.63 -7.16
C LEU A 75 -31.67 -3.35 -6.33
N VAL A 76 -31.40 -3.61 -5.05
CA VAL A 76 -32.38 -4.21 -4.14
C VAL A 76 -33.58 -3.28 -3.95
N ARG A 77 -33.33 -1.97 -3.83
CA ARG A 77 -34.38 -0.95 -3.72
C ARG A 77 -35.23 -0.86 -4.97
N GLU A 78 -34.62 -0.90 -6.16
CA GLU A 78 -35.36 -0.87 -7.43
C GLU A 78 -36.23 -2.11 -7.64
N ARG A 79 -35.73 -3.30 -7.26
CA ARG A 79 -36.46 -4.55 -7.46
C ARG A 79 -37.56 -4.81 -6.42
N LEU A 80 -37.33 -4.44 -5.17
CA LEU A 80 -38.21 -4.81 -4.05
C LEU A 80 -38.90 -3.60 -3.40
N GLY A 81 -38.59 -2.37 -3.83
CA GLY A 81 -39.11 -1.11 -3.27
C GLY A 81 -38.56 -0.77 -1.87
N VAL A 82 -38.17 -1.79 -1.08
CA VAL A 82 -37.71 -1.68 0.31
C VAL A 82 -36.42 -2.47 0.50
N VAL A 83 -35.47 -1.86 1.22
CA VAL A 83 -34.21 -2.51 1.59
C VAL A 83 -34.31 -3.05 3.01
N ILE A 84 -34.43 -4.37 3.13
CA ILE A 84 -34.50 -5.04 4.44
C ILE A 84 -33.12 -4.92 5.14
N PRO A 85 -33.05 -4.61 6.46
CA PRO A 85 -31.78 -4.51 7.19
C PRO A 85 -30.91 -5.77 7.14
N SER A 86 -31.52 -6.96 6.98
CA SER A 86 -30.81 -8.23 6.80
C SER A 86 -30.16 -8.33 5.42
N ALA A 87 -30.87 -7.93 4.35
CA ALA A 87 -30.34 -7.89 2.98
C ALA A 87 -29.16 -6.91 2.87
N ARG A 88 -29.26 -5.72 3.47
CA ARG A 88 -28.14 -4.76 3.54
C ARG A 88 -26.94 -5.32 4.30
N ARG A 89 -27.17 -6.06 5.39
CA ARG A 89 -26.10 -6.72 6.17
C ARG A 89 -25.43 -7.83 5.36
N ALA A 90 -26.20 -8.65 4.66
CA ALA A 90 -25.70 -9.70 3.79
C ALA A 90 -24.85 -9.13 2.65
N LEU A 91 -25.31 -8.06 1.99
CA LEU A 91 -24.56 -7.38 0.94
C LEU A 91 -23.23 -6.82 1.47
N LYS A 92 -23.25 -6.11 2.60
CA LYS A 92 -22.02 -5.61 3.24
C LYS A 92 -21.05 -6.73 3.60
N LEU A 93 -21.56 -7.87 4.05
CA LEU A 93 -20.73 -9.03 4.41
C LEU A 93 -20.07 -9.63 3.17
N GLN A 94 -20.84 -9.79 2.08
CA GLN A 94 -20.35 -10.30 0.81
C GLN A 94 -19.28 -9.36 0.22
N THR A 95 -19.58 -8.06 0.10
CA THR A 95 -18.62 -7.07 -0.41
C THR A 95 -17.35 -7.04 0.44
N ARG A 96 -17.47 -7.19 1.77
CA ARG A 96 -16.30 -7.28 2.65
C ARG A 96 -15.44 -8.52 2.38
N GLN A 97 -16.04 -9.68 2.13
CA GLN A 97 -15.29 -10.89 1.82
C GLN A 97 -14.55 -10.75 0.48
N THR A 98 -15.24 -10.25 -0.54
CA THR A 98 -14.64 -10.01 -1.86
C THR A 98 -13.54 -8.95 -1.80
N PHE A 99 -13.77 -7.88 -1.04
CA PHE A 99 -12.79 -6.83 -0.79
C PHE A 99 -11.49 -7.38 -0.16
N LEU A 100 -11.60 -8.25 0.85
CA LEU A 100 -10.44 -8.84 1.49
C LEU A 100 -9.61 -9.69 0.52
N GLN A 101 -10.24 -10.38 -0.44
CA GLN A 101 -9.52 -11.12 -1.46
C GLN A 101 -8.86 -10.19 -2.46
N ARG A 102 -9.60 -9.21 -3.00
CA ARG A 102 -9.03 -8.22 -3.93
C ARG A 102 -7.87 -7.44 -3.32
N TRP A 103 -7.94 -7.13 -2.02
CA TRP A 103 -6.85 -6.46 -1.33
C TRP A 103 -5.60 -7.35 -1.24
N LYS A 104 -5.76 -8.65 -0.97
CA LYS A 104 -4.63 -9.60 -1.00
C LYS A 104 -4.03 -9.71 -2.39
N ASP A 105 -4.87 -9.86 -3.42
CA ASP A 105 -4.42 -9.97 -4.80
C ASP A 105 -3.67 -8.72 -5.23
N TRP A 106 -4.22 -7.54 -4.91
CA TRP A 106 -3.56 -6.25 -5.16
C TRP A 106 -2.20 -6.15 -4.47
N ALA A 107 -2.10 -6.61 -3.22
CA ALA A 107 -0.86 -6.55 -2.46
C ALA A 107 0.21 -7.49 -3.05
N LEU A 108 -0.20 -8.67 -3.55
CA LEU A 108 0.69 -9.65 -4.21
C LEU A 108 1.11 -9.24 -5.63
N GLN A 109 0.29 -8.44 -6.31
CA GLN A 109 0.59 -7.87 -7.63
C GLN A 109 1.57 -6.69 -7.60
N GLN A 110 1.90 -6.15 -6.42
CA GLN A 110 2.90 -5.09 -6.32
C GLN A 110 4.30 -5.62 -6.68
N GLU A 111 4.88 -5.15 -7.79
CA GLU A 111 6.27 -5.46 -8.16
C GLU A 111 7.27 -5.02 -7.09
N TYR A 112 6.95 -3.93 -6.40
CA TYR A 112 7.81 -3.33 -5.38
C TYR A 112 7.29 -3.66 -3.98
N GLY A 113 8.14 -4.30 -3.16
CA GLY A 113 7.80 -4.62 -1.77
C GLY A 113 7.11 -5.98 -1.58
N ARG A 114 6.98 -6.80 -2.63
CA ARG A 114 6.40 -8.16 -2.57
C ARG A 114 6.92 -9.00 -1.40
N ARG A 115 8.25 -9.05 -1.20
CA ARG A 115 8.86 -9.78 -0.07
C ARG A 115 8.41 -9.28 1.30
N VAL A 116 8.20 -7.97 1.45
CA VAL A 116 7.72 -7.38 2.69
C VAL A 116 6.24 -7.68 2.87
N VAL A 117 5.45 -7.59 1.80
CA VAL A 117 4.02 -7.95 1.80
C VAL A 117 3.84 -9.44 2.13
N GLU A 118 4.59 -10.33 1.52
CA GLU A 118 4.57 -11.79 1.77
C GLU A 118 4.93 -12.11 3.23
N ALA A 119 5.96 -11.46 3.78
CA ALA A 119 6.37 -11.66 5.17
C ALA A 119 5.34 -11.11 6.18
N VAL A 120 4.63 -10.03 5.84
CA VAL A 120 3.63 -9.40 6.71
C VAL A 120 2.23 -10.02 6.57
N HIS A 121 1.94 -10.64 5.42
CA HIS A 121 0.65 -11.26 5.12
C HIS A 121 0.10 -12.19 6.23
N PRO A 122 0.88 -13.11 6.84
CA PRO A 122 0.38 -13.95 7.94
C PRO A 122 -0.04 -13.11 9.16
N VAL A 123 0.76 -12.11 9.52
CA VAL A 123 0.49 -11.21 10.66
C VAL A 123 -0.74 -10.34 10.42
N CYS A 124 -1.02 -9.98 9.16
CA CYS A 124 -2.16 -9.13 8.80
C CYS A 124 -3.50 -9.86 8.99
N LYS A 125 -3.57 -11.16 8.67
CA LYS A 125 -4.73 -12.04 8.97
C LYS A 125 -5.03 -12.03 10.47
N ASP A 126 -3.99 -12.23 11.28
CA ASP A 126 -4.08 -12.27 12.74
C ASP A 126 -4.39 -10.89 13.35
N LEU A 127 -3.98 -9.79 12.73
CA LEU A 127 -4.32 -8.42 13.15
C LEU A 127 -5.77 -8.06 12.84
N VAL A 128 -6.32 -8.51 11.72
CA VAL A 128 -7.74 -8.31 11.39
C VAL A 128 -8.63 -9.12 12.34
N GLU A 129 -8.24 -10.35 12.66
CA GLU A 129 -8.95 -11.23 13.58
C GLU A 129 -8.76 -10.81 15.05
N GLY A 130 -7.54 -10.46 15.45
CA GLY A 130 -7.17 -9.99 16.79
C GLY A 130 -7.63 -8.57 17.09
N GLY A 131 -7.69 -7.68 16.09
CA GLY A 131 -8.33 -6.37 16.19
C GLY A 131 -9.85 -6.45 16.38
N ARG A 132 -10.47 -7.58 16.04
CA ARG A 132 -11.87 -7.91 16.39
C ARG A 132 -11.98 -8.29 17.86
N ARG A 133 -11.07 -9.12 18.38
CA ARG A 133 -11.00 -9.47 19.82
C ARG A 133 -10.76 -8.24 20.70
N ARG A 134 -9.84 -7.36 20.32
CA ARG A 134 -9.57 -6.11 21.06
C ARG A 134 -10.74 -5.13 21.05
N ARG A 135 -11.47 -4.99 19.93
CA ARG A 135 -12.68 -4.15 19.86
C ARG A 135 -13.87 -4.74 20.62
N LEU A 136 -14.01 -6.07 20.65
CA LEU A 136 -15.02 -6.74 21.47
C LEU A 136 -14.67 -6.66 22.97
N ALA A 137 -13.39 -6.71 23.32
CA ALA A 137 -12.90 -6.52 24.69
C ALA A 137 -12.95 -5.05 25.16
N SER A 138 -12.97 -4.08 24.23
CA SER A 138 -13.09 -2.66 24.54
C SER A 138 -14.52 -2.11 24.42
N MET A 139 -15.52 -2.95 24.12
CA MET A 139 -16.92 -2.53 24.25
C MET A 139 -17.28 -2.56 25.74
N PRO A 140 -17.66 -1.42 26.37
CA PRO A 140 -18.17 -1.46 27.72
C PRO A 140 -19.44 -2.31 27.72
N CYS A 141 -19.50 -3.30 28.60
CA CYS A 141 -20.72 -4.05 28.89
C CYS A 141 -21.82 -3.01 29.23
N ARG A 142 -22.75 -2.80 28.31
CA ARG A 142 -24.01 -2.13 28.64
C ARG A 142 -24.83 -3.15 29.42
N CYS A 143 -24.81 -3.02 30.74
CA CYS A 143 -25.86 -3.50 31.63
C CYS A 143 -27.09 -2.60 31.48
#